data_AF-A0AB38AWN4-F1
#
_entry.id   AF-A0AB38AWN4-F1
#
_cell.length_a   1.000
_cell.length_b   1.000
_cell.length_c   1.000
_cell.angle_alpha   90.00
_cell.angle_beta   90.00
_cell.angle_gamma   90.00
#
_symmetry.space_group_name_H-M   'P 1'
#
loop_
_entity.id
_entity.type
_entity.pdbx_description
1 polymer ?
#
loop_
_entity_poly.entity_id
_entity_poly.type
_entity_poly.pdbx_seq_one_letter_code
_entity_poly.pdbx_strand_id
1 'polypeptide(L)'
;MLDELDRLTVDWSDLHKARAQTHEILTALAEDKQTMTHLLERAREEEDLFDKCEHHRLLDKLVVYDALDRGFRIRVHVSTEDHRDRPHDHRFTFTSLILRGHYRHVRHQLVGRPEGIPEDAQDDFDAQDSDLRVIPRFVTNEVAGNCYTLHHSEIHTTYTTPNTVSLFLRGPAEKERSLITERETGRVWWRFGEDKEKAARKGSKRISKAYYDELTARLRGMEVL
;
A
#
# COMPACT_ATOMS: atom_id res chain seq x y z
N MET A 1 -13.24 -0.47 19.23
CA MET A 1 -12.32 -0.21 18.09
C MET A 1 -11.79 1.22 18.00
N LEU A 2 -12.58 2.29 17.85
CA LEU A 2 -12.02 3.66 17.70
C LEU A 2 -11.10 4.07 18.86
N ASP A 3 -11.52 3.86 20.11
CA ASP A 3 -10.69 4.13 21.29
C ASP A 3 -9.38 3.33 21.31
N GLU A 4 -9.38 2.13 20.73
CA GLU A 4 -8.15 1.32 20.62
C GLU A 4 -7.22 1.91 19.57
N LEU A 5 -7.75 2.31 18.41
CA LEU A 5 -6.98 3.02 17.40
C LEU A 5 -6.40 4.32 17.95
N ASP A 6 -7.15 5.08 18.75
CA ASP A 6 -6.71 6.35 19.34
C ASP A 6 -5.57 6.18 20.38
N ARG A 7 -5.47 5.00 20.99
CA ARG A 7 -4.38 4.66 21.94
C ARG A 7 -3.25 3.85 21.31
N LEU A 8 -3.44 3.37 20.08
CA LEU A 8 -2.46 2.51 19.42
C LEU A 8 -1.15 3.27 19.19
N THR A 9 -0.05 2.59 19.53
CA THR A 9 1.32 2.94 19.16
C THR A 9 1.98 1.65 18.68
N VAL A 10 2.79 1.73 17.63
CA VAL A 10 3.45 0.57 17.03
C VAL A 10 4.95 0.77 17.06
N ASP A 11 5.67 -0.14 17.73
CA ASP A 11 7.13 -0.17 17.73
C ASP A 11 7.64 -0.92 16.49
N TRP A 12 7.92 -0.18 15.43
CA TRP A 12 8.42 -0.74 14.17
C TRP A 12 9.87 -1.25 14.24
N SER A 13 10.60 -0.99 15.33
CA SER A 13 11.96 -1.52 15.53
C SER A 13 11.95 -2.99 15.96
N ASP A 14 10.86 -3.46 16.57
CA ASP A 14 10.60 -4.87 16.88
C ASP A 14 9.53 -5.42 15.93
N LEU A 15 9.98 -5.89 14.75
CA LEU A 15 9.08 -6.33 13.68
C LEU A 15 8.18 -7.51 14.09
N HIS A 16 8.64 -8.35 15.03
CA HIS A 16 7.85 -9.47 15.54
C HIS A 16 6.67 -8.98 16.37
N LYS A 17 6.90 -8.04 17.30
CA LYS A 17 5.82 -7.42 18.06
C LYS A 17 4.90 -6.57 17.20
N ALA A 18 5.47 -5.75 16.31
CA ALA A 18 4.69 -4.93 15.37
C ALA A 18 3.77 -5.80 14.53
N ARG A 19 4.26 -6.92 13.98
CA ARG A 19 3.44 -7.87 13.24
C ARG A 19 2.27 -8.42 14.06
N ALA A 20 2.53 -8.87 15.29
CA ALA A 20 1.49 -9.44 16.14
C ALA A 20 0.39 -8.39 16.45
N GLN A 21 0.81 -7.21 16.89
CA GLN A 21 -0.10 -6.12 17.25
C GLN A 21 -0.91 -5.60 16.06
N THR A 22 -0.26 -5.36 14.93
CA THR A 22 -0.94 -4.86 13.72
C THR A 22 -1.87 -5.91 13.10
N HIS A 23 -1.53 -7.20 13.21
CA HIS A 23 -2.44 -8.28 12.81
C HIS A 23 -3.70 -8.28 13.66
N GLU A 24 -3.57 -8.22 15.00
CA GLU A 24 -4.71 -8.17 15.92
C GLU A 24 -5.63 -6.98 15.62
N ILE A 25 -5.05 -5.78 15.49
CA ILE A 25 -5.81 -4.55 15.20
C ILE A 25 -6.52 -4.63 13.85
N LEU A 26 -5.85 -5.12 12.79
CA LEU A 26 -6.47 -5.23 11.48
C LEU A 26 -7.59 -6.25 11.46
N THR A 27 -7.43 -7.38 12.15
CA THR A 27 -8.47 -8.41 12.25
C THR A 27 -9.69 -7.90 13.01
N ALA A 28 -9.49 -7.29 14.19
CA ALA A 28 -10.58 -6.72 14.97
C ALA A 28 -11.32 -5.61 14.20
N LEU A 29 -10.58 -4.78 13.46
CA LEU A 29 -11.16 -3.73 12.62
C LEU A 29 -11.91 -4.31 11.40
N ALA A 30 -11.47 -5.45 10.84
CA ALA A 30 -12.17 -6.12 9.76
C ALA A 30 -13.49 -6.77 10.21
N GLU A 31 -13.58 -7.20 11.46
CA GLU A 31 -14.79 -7.77 12.06
C GLU A 31 -15.80 -6.69 12.47
N ASP A 32 -15.34 -5.48 12.81
CA ASP A 32 -16.17 -4.33 13.17
C ASP A 32 -16.57 -3.48 11.94
N LYS A 33 -17.53 -4.00 11.18
CA LYS A 33 -18.13 -3.33 10.01
C LYS A 33 -18.69 -1.95 10.30
N GLN A 34 -19.21 -1.72 11.51
CA GLN A 34 -19.74 -0.42 11.92
C GLN A 34 -18.60 0.60 12.01
N THR A 35 -17.50 0.26 12.68
CA THR A 35 -16.33 1.14 12.76
C THR A 35 -15.70 1.35 11.37
N MET A 36 -15.59 0.31 10.53
CA MET A 36 -15.06 0.46 9.17
C MET A 36 -15.90 1.42 8.32
N THR A 37 -17.23 1.28 8.37
CA THR A 37 -18.17 2.18 7.68
C THR A 37 -17.99 3.61 8.18
N HIS A 38 -17.95 3.82 9.49
CA HIS A 38 -17.74 5.13 10.09
C HIS A 38 -16.41 5.78 9.64
N LEU A 39 -15.31 5.01 9.62
CA LEU A 39 -14.01 5.52 9.19
C LEU A 39 -13.99 5.94 7.71
N LEU A 40 -14.68 5.19 6.84
CA LEU A 40 -14.81 5.55 5.43
C LEU A 40 -15.69 6.79 5.22
N GLU A 41 -16.78 6.92 5.98
CA GLU A 41 -17.64 8.12 5.95
C GLU A 41 -16.87 9.35 6.46
N ARG A 42 -16.09 9.20 7.52
CA ARG A 42 -15.24 10.26 8.05
C ARG A 42 -14.17 10.69 7.04
N ALA A 43 -13.47 9.73 6.43
CA ALA A 43 -12.45 10.01 5.42
C ALA A 43 -13.00 10.71 4.16
N ARG A 44 -14.30 10.57 3.91
CA ARG A 44 -15.00 11.22 2.79
C ARG A 44 -15.39 12.68 3.10
N GLU A 45 -15.49 13.05 4.36
CA GLU A 45 -15.87 14.41 4.78
C GLU A 45 -14.70 15.24 5.32
N GLU A 46 -13.71 14.61 5.94
CA GLU A 46 -12.49 15.28 6.39
C GLU A 46 -11.52 15.51 5.22
N GLU A 47 -11.36 16.77 4.81
CA GLU A 47 -10.51 17.15 3.67
C GLU A 47 -9.09 16.61 3.79
N ASP A 48 -8.50 16.66 4.98
CA ASP A 48 -7.16 16.14 5.23
C ASP A 48 -7.02 14.65 4.92
N LEU A 49 -8.03 13.83 5.22
CA LEU A 49 -8.01 12.40 4.89
C LEU A 49 -8.36 12.17 3.41
N PHE A 50 -9.36 12.90 2.92
CA PHE A 50 -9.84 12.78 1.55
C PHE A 50 -8.75 13.10 0.53
N ASP A 51 -7.97 14.17 0.75
CA ASP A 51 -6.87 14.59 -0.12
C ASP A 51 -5.75 13.54 -0.23
N LYS A 52 -5.67 12.63 0.74
CA LYS A 52 -4.71 11.53 0.74
C LYS A 52 -5.24 10.28 0.02
N CYS A 53 -6.51 10.27 -0.40
CA CYS A 53 -7.12 9.18 -1.16
C CYS A 53 -6.78 9.31 -2.65
N GLU A 54 -6.43 8.19 -3.29
CA GLU A 54 -5.84 8.19 -4.63
C GLU A 54 -6.31 7.01 -5.48
N HIS A 55 -6.51 7.26 -6.78
CA HIS A 55 -6.63 6.24 -7.81
C HIS A 55 -5.27 6.05 -8.46
N HIS A 56 -4.72 4.83 -8.39
CA HIS A 56 -3.53 4.45 -9.14
C HIS A 56 -3.89 3.39 -10.16
N ARG A 57 -3.00 3.22 -11.14
CA ARG A 57 -3.10 2.16 -12.13
C ARG A 57 -3.36 0.77 -11.51
N LEU A 58 -2.71 0.43 -10.39
CA LEU A 58 -2.81 -0.90 -9.75
C LEU A 58 -3.91 -1.03 -8.70
N LEU A 59 -4.26 0.07 -8.03
CA LEU A 59 -5.20 0.07 -6.92
C LEU A 59 -5.73 1.47 -6.61
N ASP A 60 -6.92 1.51 -6.07
CA ASP A 60 -7.46 2.63 -5.30
C ASP A 60 -6.97 2.54 -3.85
N LYS A 61 -6.58 3.68 -3.30
CA LYS A 61 -6.04 3.83 -1.95
C LYS A 61 -6.91 4.81 -1.18
N LEU A 62 -7.72 4.33 -0.23
CA LEU A 62 -8.53 5.18 0.65
C LEU A 62 -7.85 5.27 2.02
N VAL A 63 -7.42 6.46 2.43
CA VAL A 63 -6.83 6.67 3.76
C VAL A 63 -7.95 6.89 4.77
N VAL A 64 -8.15 5.94 5.67
CA VAL A 64 -9.28 5.93 6.60
C VAL A 64 -8.90 6.36 8.02
N TYR A 65 -7.61 6.30 8.34
CA TYR A 65 -7.09 6.72 9.63
C TYR A 65 -5.62 7.15 9.48
N ASP A 66 -5.29 8.37 9.90
CA ASP A 66 -3.94 8.94 9.81
C ASP A 66 -3.46 9.35 11.21
N ALA A 67 -2.49 8.61 11.73
CA ALA A 67 -1.93 8.80 13.07
C ALA A 67 -0.41 8.64 13.03
N LEU A 68 0.22 9.26 12.04
CA LEU A 68 1.68 9.17 11.88
C LEU A 68 2.44 9.86 13.01
N ASP A 69 1.80 10.80 13.73
CA ASP A 69 2.28 11.33 15.01
C ASP A 69 2.43 10.22 16.08
N ARG A 70 1.65 9.13 15.95
CA ARG A 70 1.74 7.91 16.77
C ARG A 70 2.34 6.72 16.00
N GLY A 71 2.88 6.98 14.81
CA GLY A 71 3.66 6.01 14.04
C GLY A 71 2.86 5.10 13.13
N PHE A 72 1.58 5.37 12.79
CA PHE A 72 0.87 4.52 11.83
C PHE A 72 -0.19 5.23 10.97
N ARG A 73 -0.57 4.60 9.85
CA ARG A 73 -1.69 5.02 9.00
C ARG A 73 -2.39 3.79 8.45
N ILE A 74 -3.73 3.79 8.47
CA ILE A 74 -4.57 2.72 7.93
C ILE A 74 -5.19 3.16 6.61
N ARG A 75 -5.21 2.23 5.65
CA ARG A 75 -5.76 2.40 4.32
C ARG A 75 -6.60 1.21 3.94
N VAL A 76 -7.62 1.45 3.13
CA VAL A 76 -8.29 0.42 2.34
C VAL A 76 -7.67 0.45 0.95
N HIS A 77 -7.15 -0.67 0.47
CA HIS A 77 -6.72 -0.82 -0.90
C HIS A 77 -7.74 -1.65 -1.67
N VAL A 78 -8.11 -1.20 -2.87
CA VAL A 78 -8.99 -1.92 -3.80
C VAL A 78 -8.27 -2.06 -5.12
N SER A 79 -7.97 -3.29 -5.55
CA SER A 79 -7.29 -3.53 -6.82
C SER A 79 -8.18 -3.16 -8.01
N THR A 80 -7.60 -2.45 -8.99
CA THR A 80 -8.25 -2.01 -10.24
C THR A 80 -8.35 -3.16 -11.25
N GLU A 81 -8.43 -2.93 -12.56
CA GLU A 81 -8.34 -4.00 -13.57
C GLU A 81 -6.91 -4.20 -14.11
N ASP A 82 -6.04 -3.21 -13.94
CA ASP A 82 -4.65 -3.28 -14.38
C ASP A 82 -3.78 -3.79 -13.23
N HIS A 83 -3.30 -5.03 -13.37
CA HIS A 83 -2.56 -5.74 -12.31
C HIS A 83 -1.12 -6.03 -12.66
N ARG A 84 -0.55 -5.31 -13.62
CA ARG A 84 0.87 -5.45 -13.93
C ARG A 84 1.71 -4.67 -12.94
N ASP A 85 1.74 -5.21 -11.73
CA ASP A 85 2.68 -4.79 -10.70
C ASP A 85 4.11 -5.15 -11.13
N ARG A 86 5.06 -4.33 -10.70
CA ARG A 86 6.47 -4.49 -11.00
C ARG A 86 7.23 -4.68 -9.70
N PRO A 87 8.35 -5.43 -9.70
CA PRO A 87 9.18 -5.56 -8.51
C PRO A 87 9.51 -4.21 -7.88
N HIS A 88 9.12 -4.03 -6.63
CA HIS A 88 9.34 -2.79 -5.90
C HIS A 88 9.49 -3.05 -4.40
N ASP A 89 10.03 -2.07 -3.70
CA ASP A 89 9.97 -1.99 -2.25
C ASP A 89 9.09 -0.81 -1.80
N HIS A 90 8.97 -0.62 -0.48
CA HIS A 90 8.16 0.46 0.10
C HIS A 90 9.03 1.40 0.92
N ARG A 91 8.60 2.65 1.05
CA ARG A 91 9.28 3.63 1.93
C ARG A 91 9.10 3.34 3.42
N PHE A 92 8.22 2.43 3.77
CA PHE A 92 7.76 2.15 5.13
C PHE A 92 7.51 0.65 5.28
N THR A 93 7.65 0.17 6.51
CA THR A 93 7.21 -1.17 6.88
C THR A 93 5.69 -1.17 7.00
N PHE A 94 5.03 -2.26 6.62
CA PHE A 94 3.57 -2.34 6.70
C PHE A 94 3.08 -3.76 6.98
N THR A 95 1.83 -3.84 7.43
CA THR A 95 1.03 -5.05 7.54
C THR A 95 -0.21 -4.93 6.66
N SER A 96 -0.55 -6.00 5.95
CA SER A 96 -1.75 -6.05 5.12
C SER A 96 -2.57 -7.31 5.43
N LEU A 97 -3.86 -7.10 5.63
CA LEU A 97 -4.87 -8.15 5.82
C LEU A 97 -5.79 -8.17 4.60
N ILE A 98 -5.92 -9.33 3.97
CA ILE A 98 -6.80 -9.50 2.80
C ILE A 98 -8.22 -9.70 3.28
N LEU A 99 -9.13 -8.80 2.91
CA LEU A 99 -10.54 -8.89 3.26
C LEU A 99 -11.32 -9.72 2.24
N ARG A 100 -10.95 -9.56 0.96
CA ARG A 100 -11.65 -10.22 -0.15
C ARG A 100 -10.72 -10.44 -1.33
N GLY A 101 -11.00 -11.49 -2.09
CA GLY A 101 -10.29 -11.81 -3.31
C GLY A 101 -9.04 -12.61 -3.02
N HIS A 102 -8.09 -12.55 -3.94
CA HIS A 102 -6.84 -13.25 -3.83
C HIS A 102 -5.79 -12.61 -4.73
N TYR A 103 -4.53 -12.83 -4.37
CA TYR A 103 -3.43 -12.51 -5.27
C TYR A 103 -2.22 -13.39 -5.01
N ARG A 104 -1.38 -13.50 -6.04
CA ARG A 104 -0.09 -14.16 -5.92
C ARG A 104 0.95 -13.14 -5.47
N HIS A 105 1.59 -13.41 -4.34
CA HIS A 105 2.64 -12.56 -3.78
C HIS A 105 3.99 -13.23 -4.04
N VAL A 106 4.93 -12.49 -4.62
CA VAL A 106 6.29 -12.97 -4.84
C VAL A 106 7.27 -12.05 -4.14
N ARG A 107 8.05 -12.60 -3.21
CA ARG A 107 9.20 -11.92 -2.61
C ARG A 107 10.46 -12.22 -3.43
N HIS A 108 11.25 -11.19 -3.63
CA HIS A 108 12.41 -11.22 -4.49
C HIS A 108 13.69 -10.95 -3.72
N GLN A 109 14.78 -11.57 -4.18
CA GLN A 109 16.11 -11.07 -3.95
C GLN A 109 16.49 -10.15 -5.09
N LEU A 110 17.02 -8.97 -4.73
CA LEU A 110 17.65 -8.06 -5.66
C LEU A 110 19.14 -8.37 -5.73
N VAL A 111 19.68 -8.52 -6.95
CA VAL A 111 21.11 -8.70 -7.22
C VAL A 111 21.58 -7.54 -8.09
N GLY A 112 22.77 -7.00 -7.80
CA GLY A 112 23.28 -5.77 -8.41
C GLY A 112 23.05 -4.56 -7.51
N ARG A 113 23.29 -3.34 -8.01
CA ARG A 113 23.05 -2.10 -7.27
C ARG A 113 22.42 -1.01 -8.14
N PRO A 114 21.42 -0.26 -7.63
CA PRO A 114 20.85 0.87 -8.34
C PRO A 114 21.74 2.12 -8.22
N GLU A 115 23.04 2.00 -8.52
CA GLU A 115 24.00 3.12 -8.49
C GLU A 115 23.85 3.98 -9.76
N GLY A 116 24.02 5.29 -9.63
CA GLY A 116 23.98 6.21 -10.78
C GLY A 116 22.59 6.53 -11.34
N ILE A 117 21.50 6.00 -10.76
CA ILE A 117 20.13 6.33 -11.19
C ILE A 117 19.78 7.74 -10.69
N PRO A 118 19.54 8.71 -11.60
CA PRO A 118 19.29 10.10 -11.23
C PRO A 118 17.95 10.26 -10.51
N GLU A 119 17.81 11.31 -9.71
CA GLU A 119 16.63 11.52 -8.85
C GLU A 119 15.37 11.91 -9.64
N ASP A 120 15.53 12.40 -10.87
CA ASP A 120 14.46 12.78 -11.76
C ASP A 120 13.84 11.59 -12.52
N ALA A 121 14.46 10.41 -12.46
CA ALA A 121 13.88 9.13 -12.88
C ALA A 121 12.78 8.70 -11.91
N GLN A 122 11.59 9.28 -12.04
CA GLN A 122 10.46 9.11 -11.11
C GLN A 122 9.25 8.38 -11.69
N ASP A 123 9.33 7.95 -12.95
CA ASP A 123 8.31 7.14 -13.60
C ASP A 123 8.93 6.19 -14.63
N ASP A 124 8.11 5.31 -15.19
CA ASP A 124 8.59 4.29 -16.12
C ASP A 124 9.05 4.84 -17.48
N PHE A 125 8.54 5.98 -17.90
CA PHE A 125 9.08 6.72 -19.04
C PHE A 125 10.51 7.24 -18.81
N ASP A 126 10.86 7.52 -17.55
CA ASP A 126 12.18 8.02 -17.15
C ASP A 126 13.12 6.88 -16.70
N ALA A 127 12.69 5.62 -16.80
CA ALA A 127 13.42 4.48 -16.25
C ALA A 127 14.82 4.36 -16.87
N GLN A 128 15.83 4.16 -16.04
CA GLN A 128 17.22 4.05 -16.46
C GLN A 128 17.67 2.60 -16.48
N ASP A 129 18.59 2.28 -17.39
CA ASP A 129 19.24 0.97 -17.41
C ASP A 129 20.05 0.75 -16.13
N SER A 130 20.06 -0.49 -15.66
CA SER A 130 20.87 -0.89 -14.51
C SER A 130 21.34 -2.34 -14.61
N ASP A 131 22.28 -2.71 -13.74
CA ASP A 131 22.72 -4.10 -13.59
C ASP A 131 21.77 -4.94 -12.72
N LEU A 132 20.67 -4.35 -12.23
CA LEU A 132 19.76 -5.01 -11.32
C LEU A 132 19.10 -6.23 -11.94
N ARG A 133 19.04 -7.30 -11.16
CA ARG A 133 18.32 -8.54 -11.48
C ARG A 133 17.41 -8.90 -10.32
N VAL A 134 16.17 -9.24 -10.66
CA VAL A 134 15.14 -9.61 -9.70
C VAL A 134 14.93 -11.11 -9.70
N ILE A 135 15.40 -11.78 -8.64
CA ILE A 135 15.31 -13.23 -8.52
C ILE A 135 14.14 -13.59 -7.59
N PRO A 136 13.10 -14.32 -8.05
CA PRO A 136 12.04 -14.81 -7.16
C PRO A 136 12.60 -15.80 -6.13
N ARG A 137 12.26 -15.59 -4.85
CA ARG A 137 12.75 -16.43 -3.74
C ARG A 137 11.63 -17.13 -2.99
N PHE A 138 10.50 -16.46 -2.81
CA PHE A 138 9.38 -16.99 -2.06
C PHE A 138 8.08 -16.58 -2.73
N VAL A 139 7.16 -17.53 -2.90
CA VAL A 139 5.88 -17.33 -3.58
C VAL A 139 4.78 -17.83 -2.66
N THR A 140 3.79 -16.98 -2.43
CA THR A 140 2.56 -17.33 -1.72
C THR A 140 1.34 -16.96 -2.56
N ASN A 141 0.23 -17.65 -2.30
CA ASN A 141 -1.08 -17.25 -2.80
C ASN A 141 -1.86 -16.77 -1.58
N GLU A 142 -2.09 -15.47 -1.52
CA GLU A 142 -2.83 -14.83 -0.44
C GLU A 142 -4.31 -14.82 -0.80
N VAL A 143 -5.16 -15.22 0.15
CA VAL A 143 -6.63 -15.21 0.06
C VAL A 143 -7.20 -14.42 1.23
N ALA A 144 -8.52 -14.17 1.21
CA ALA A 144 -9.23 -13.55 2.33
C ALA A 144 -8.90 -14.21 3.68
N GLY A 145 -8.61 -13.39 4.68
CA GLY A 145 -8.14 -13.80 6.00
C GLY A 145 -6.63 -13.93 6.13
N ASN A 146 -5.86 -14.01 5.03
CA ASN A 146 -4.40 -13.97 5.14
C ASN A 146 -3.92 -12.58 5.56
N CYS A 147 -2.93 -12.57 6.46
CA CYS A 147 -2.27 -11.36 6.95
C CYS A 147 -0.74 -11.53 6.91
N TYR A 148 -0.06 -10.53 6.36
CA TYR A 148 1.40 -10.52 6.29
C TYR A 148 1.97 -9.13 6.58
N THR A 149 3.21 -9.14 7.07
CA THR A 149 4.01 -7.93 7.31
C THR A 149 5.21 -7.96 6.37
N LEU A 150 5.54 -6.81 5.79
CA LEU A 150 6.66 -6.61 4.89
C LEU A 150 7.54 -5.47 5.38
N HIS A 151 8.83 -5.76 5.54
CA HIS A 151 9.81 -4.73 5.88
C HIS A 151 10.06 -3.80 4.69
N HIS A 152 10.33 -2.51 4.94
CA HIS A 152 10.53 -1.49 3.90
C HIS A 152 11.67 -1.79 2.91
N SER A 153 12.59 -2.70 3.26
CA SER A 153 13.70 -3.11 2.39
C SER A 153 13.41 -4.32 1.50
N GLU A 154 12.25 -4.98 1.68
CA GLU A 154 11.91 -6.16 0.91
C GLU A 154 11.35 -5.79 -0.46
N ILE A 155 11.86 -6.46 -1.50
CA ILE A 155 11.37 -6.32 -2.87
C ILE A 155 10.30 -7.36 -3.11
N HIS A 156 9.13 -6.93 -3.58
CA HIS A 156 8.03 -7.83 -3.88
C HIS A 156 7.26 -7.45 -5.13
N THR A 157 6.41 -8.36 -5.59
CA THR A 157 5.41 -8.12 -6.61
C THR A 157 4.12 -8.80 -6.21
N THR A 158 3.00 -8.13 -6.46
CA THR A 158 1.66 -8.66 -6.23
C THR A 158 0.91 -8.79 -7.55
N TYR A 159 0.38 -9.98 -7.83
CA TYR A 159 -0.44 -10.23 -9.01
C TYR A 159 -1.89 -10.39 -8.56
N THR A 160 -2.58 -9.26 -8.47
CA THR A 160 -3.95 -9.17 -7.95
C THR A 160 -4.99 -9.52 -9.01
N THR A 161 -6.17 -9.92 -8.53
CA THR A 161 -7.38 -9.99 -9.35
C THR A 161 -8.26 -8.76 -9.10
N PRO A 162 -9.11 -8.33 -10.06
CA PRO A 162 -9.92 -7.14 -9.88
C PRO A 162 -10.83 -7.31 -8.67
N ASN A 163 -11.06 -6.22 -7.93
CA ASN A 163 -11.89 -6.24 -6.71
C ASN A 163 -11.32 -7.08 -5.57
N THR A 164 -9.99 -7.30 -5.56
CA THR A 164 -9.27 -7.71 -4.35
C THR A 164 -9.23 -6.52 -3.39
N VAL A 165 -9.55 -6.76 -2.11
CA VAL A 165 -9.62 -5.71 -1.09
C VAL A 165 -8.75 -6.10 0.09
N SER A 166 -7.96 -5.15 0.59
CA SER A 166 -7.14 -5.34 1.78
C SER A 166 -7.17 -4.13 2.70
N LEU A 167 -7.12 -4.38 4.01
CA LEU A 167 -6.65 -3.36 4.95
C LEU A 167 -5.13 -3.31 4.92
N PHE A 168 -4.60 -2.10 5.02
CA PHE A 168 -3.18 -1.83 4.92
C PHE A 168 -2.79 -0.83 6.01
N LEU A 169 -2.04 -1.31 7.00
CA LEU A 169 -1.50 -0.50 8.09
C LEU A 169 0.00 -0.33 7.87
N ARG A 170 0.44 0.90 7.64
CA ARG A 170 1.86 1.23 7.49
C ARG A 170 2.41 2.03 8.65
N GLY A 171 3.71 1.92 8.84
CA GLY A 171 4.50 2.77 9.72
C GLY A 171 4.90 4.11 9.12
N PRO A 172 5.85 4.81 9.77
CA PRO A 172 6.49 6.01 9.24
C PRO A 172 7.39 5.68 8.04
N ALA A 173 7.80 6.71 7.30
CA ALA A 173 8.76 6.53 6.22
C ALA A 173 10.17 6.32 6.80
N GLU A 174 10.78 5.19 6.46
CA GLU A 174 12.14 4.77 6.86
C GLU A 174 13.18 5.16 5.80
N LYS A 175 12.73 5.56 4.61
CA LYS A 175 13.58 6.04 3.52
C LYS A 175 12.90 7.07 2.65
N GLU A 176 13.70 7.87 1.96
CA GLU A 176 13.20 8.97 1.14
C GLU A 176 12.42 8.51 -0.09
N ARG A 177 12.82 7.39 -0.70
CA ARG A 177 12.27 6.88 -1.96
C ARG A 177 12.21 5.36 -1.96
N SER A 178 11.24 4.79 -2.66
CA SER A 178 11.21 3.37 -3.00
C SER A 178 11.77 3.10 -4.39
N LEU A 179 12.31 1.91 -4.58
CA LEU A 179 12.80 1.39 -5.84
C LEU A 179 11.67 0.69 -6.59
N ILE A 180 11.57 0.90 -7.89
CA ILE A 180 10.78 0.07 -8.80
C ILE A 180 11.68 -0.36 -9.94
N THR A 181 11.59 -1.62 -10.34
CA THR A 181 12.38 -2.16 -11.43
C THR A 181 11.58 -3.10 -12.32
N GLU A 182 11.92 -3.13 -13.61
CA GLU A 182 11.41 -4.09 -14.57
C GLU A 182 12.15 -5.42 -14.44
N ARG A 183 11.41 -6.52 -14.34
CA ARG A 183 12.01 -7.87 -14.16
C ARG A 183 12.84 -8.28 -15.36
N GLU A 184 12.37 -7.97 -16.56
CA GLU A 184 12.91 -8.44 -17.83
C GLU A 184 14.17 -7.65 -18.26
N THR A 185 14.15 -6.35 -18.05
CA THR A 185 15.18 -5.42 -18.53
C THR A 185 16.15 -4.98 -17.42
N GLY A 186 15.71 -5.03 -16.16
CA GLY A 186 16.44 -4.41 -15.05
C GLY A 186 16.39 -2.89 -15.07
N ARG A 187 15.53 -2.26 -15.88
CA ARG A 187 15.34 -0.80 -15.85
C ARG A 187 14.73 -0.37 -14.52
N VAL A 188 15.14 0.80 -14.01
CA VAL A 188 14.85 1.25 -12.64
C VAL A 188 14.42 2.71 -12.61
N TRP A 189 13.49 3.02 -11.71
CA TRP A 189 13.13 4.39 -11.34
C TRP A 189 12.75 4.43 -9.87
N TRP A 190 12.65 5.65 -9.34
CA TRP A 190 12.34 5.93 -7.96
C TRP A 190 10.88 6.34 -7.78
N ARG A 191 10.31 6.05 -6.62
CA ARG A 191 9.04 6.64 -6.19
C ARG A 191 9.21 7.34 -4.86
N PHE A 192 8.95 8.64 -4.88
CA PHE A 192 9.13 9.51 -3.74
C PHE A 192 7.86 9.66 -2.91
N GLY A 193 7.99 10.32 -1.76
CA GLY A 193 6.85 10.86 -1.05
C GLY A 193 6.17 12.00 -1.78
N GLU A 194 4.97 12.33 -1.30
CA GLU A 194 4.19 13.44 -1.83
C GLU A 194 5.02 14.74 -1.85
N ASP A 195 5.81 15.03 -0.84
CA ASP A 195 6.67 16.21 -0.76
C ASP A 195 7.66 16.36 -1.93
N LYS A 196 8.17 15.25 -2.49
CA LYS A 196 9.17 15.24 -3.57
C LYS A 196 8.65 14.70 -4.93
N GLU A 197 7.35 14.36 -5.02
CA GLU A 197 6.74 13.83 -6.25
C GLU A 197 6.45 14.94 -7.29
N LYS A 198 6.71 14.66 -8.58
CA LYS A 198 6.37 15.56 -9.70
C LYS A 198 4.88 15.99 -9.66
N ALA A 199 4.61 17.28 -9.85
CA ALA A 199 3.25 17.85 -9.75
C ALA A 199 2.24 17.18 -10.70
N ALA A 200 2.64 16.85 -11.94
CA ALA A 200 1.80 16.17 -12.92
C ALA A 200 1.29 14.80 -12.40
N ARG A 201 2.14 14.08 -11.66
CA ARG A 201 1.82 12.76 -11.08
C ARG A 201 0.92 12.86 -9.85
N LYS A 202 1.02 13.95 -9.08
CA LYS A 202 0.10 14.22 -7.96
C LYS A 202 -1.32 14.45 -8.48
N GLY A 203 -1.46 15.27 -9.52
CA GLY A 203 -2.77 15.62 -10.09
C GLY A 203 -3.50 14.42 -10.69
N SER A 204 -2.78 13.51 -11.36
CA SER A 204 -3.38 12.38 -12.07
C SER A 204 -4.00 11.30 -11.18
N LYS A 205 -3.71 11.30 -9.88
CA LYS A 205 -4.18 10.29 -8.93
C LYS A 205 -5.34 10.75 -8.06
N ARG A 206 -5.65 12.06 -8.05
CA ARG A 206 -6.71 12.59 -7.20
C ARG A 206 -8.04 12.00 -7.62
N ILE A 207 -8.83 11.59 -6.65
CA ILE A 207 -10.18 11.08 -6.88
C ILE A 207 -11.24 12.13 -6.59
N SER A 208 -12.37 12.02 -7.26
CA SER A 208 -13.55 12.82 -6.94
C SER A 208 -14.34 12.20 -5.78
N LYS A 209 -15.12 13.01 -5.09
CA LYS A 209 -16.06 12.55 -4.06
C LYS A 209 -17.06 11.54 -4.64
N ALA A 210 -17.54 11.75 -5.87
CA ALA A 210 -18.42 10.81 -6.56
C ALA A 210 -17.75 9.44 -6.78
N TYR A 211 -16.49 9.41 -7.22
CA TYR A 211 -15.76 8.16 -7.41
C TYR A 211 -15.49 7.43 -6.07
N TYR A 212 -15.22 8.18 -5.00
CA TYR A 212 -15.13 7.63 -3.66
C TYR A 212 -16.45 6.98 -3.23
N ASP A 213 -17.59 7.64 -3.49
CA ASP A 213 -18.92 7.13 -3.17
C ASP A 213 -19.23 5.84 -3.95
N GLU A 214 -18.83 5.78 -5.24
CA GLU A 214 -18.89 4.55 -6.04
C GLU A 214 -18.01 3.42 -5.48
N LEU A 215 -16.79 3.74 -5.06
CA LEU A 215 -15.89 2.77 -4.41
C LEU A 215 -16.50 2.21 -3.13
N THR A 216 -17.03 3.06 -2.25
CA THR A 216 -17.64 2.61 -1.00
C THR A 216 -18.93 1.82 -1.23
N ALA A 217 -19.75 2.19 -2.22
CA ALA A 217 -20.90 1.38 -2.63
C ALA A 217 -20.49 -0.01 -3.12
N ARG A 218 -19.40 -0.11 -3.91
CA ARG A 218 -18.82 -1.40 -4.32
C ARG A 218 -18.34 -2.21 -3.12
N LEU A 219 -17.66 -1.59 -2.15
CA LEU A 219 -17.22 -2.27 -0.93
C LEU A 219 -18.40 -2.86 -0.14
N ARG A 220 -19.52 -2.14 -0.03
CA ARG A 220 -20.77 -2.66 0.57
C ARG A 220 -21.34 -3.83 -0.22
N GLY A 221 -21.42 -3.71 -1.55
CA GLY A 221 -21.92 -4.79 -2.42
C GLY A 221 -21.03 -6.04 -2.43
N MET A 222 -19.77 -5.91 -2.02
CA MET A 222 -18.83 -7.01 -1.82
C MET A 222 -18.86 -7.61 -0.41
N GLU A 223 -19.74 -7.11 0.47
CA GLU A 223 -19.87 -7.51 1.88
C GLU A 223 -18.58 -7.29 2.70
N VAL A 224 -17.69 -6.42 2.23
CA VAL A 224 -16.49 -5.97 2.97
C VAL A 224 -16.88 -5.01 4.10
N LEU A 225 -17.96 -4.25 3.87
CA LEU A 225 -18.58 -3.35 4.84
C LEU A 225 -19.88 -3.95 5.40
#